data_AF-A0A2V5U5U2-F1
#
_entry.id   AF-A0A2V5U5U2-F1
#
_cell.length_a   1.000
_cell.length_b   1.000
_cell.length_c   1.000
_cell.angle_alpha   90.00
_cell.angle_beta   90.00
_cell.angle_gamma   90.00
#
_symmetry.space_group_name_H-M   'P 1'
#
loop_
_entity.id
_entity.type
_entity.pdbx_description
1 polymer ?
#
loop_
_entity_poly.entity_id
_entity_poly.type
_entity_poly.pdbx_seq_one_letter_code
_entity_poly.pdbx_strand_id
1 'polypeptide(L)'
;MTDTAISGAELAEAHSAATDILGPLSAEPLSEAEREQFIIALKAVLNFAGPKRFSGGQDHFRAMGRRLLALAWTVDPSLIEESPSLAQIAKAIGCTRATLSVHSAQARRQFGIRNRLSCHGWNYREAKTDS
;
A
#
# COMPACT_ATOMS: atom_id res chain seq x y z
N MET A 1 -14.39 -17.11 -21.58
CA MET A 1 -13.24 -16.50 -20.88
C MET A 1 -12.64 -15.49 -21.82
N THR A 2 -13.06 -14.23 -21.74
CA THR A 2 -12.48 -13.15 -22.55
C THR A 2 -11.38 -12.52 -21.72
N ASP A 3 -10.15 -12.77 -22.15
CA ASP A 3 -8.97 -12.06 -21.70
C ASP A 3 -9.05 -10.65 -22.28
N THR A 4 -9.72 -9.75 -21.54
CA THR A 4 -9.82 -8.35 -21.97
C THR A 4 -8.48 -7.70 -21.66
N ALA A 5 -7.56 -7.76 -22.62
CA ALA A 5 -6.36 -6.96 -22.60
C ALA A 5 -6.77 -5.49 -22.42
N ILE A 6 -6.21 -4.84 -21.40
CA ILE A 6 -6.44 -3.41 -21.14
C ILE A 6 -6.10 -2.66 -22.43
N SER A 7 -7.07 -1.94 -22.96
CA SER A 7 -6.89 -1.18 -24.19
C SER A 7 -5.88 -0.06 -23.99
N GLY A 8 -5.19 0.35 -25.06
CA GLY A 8 -4.25 1.47 -24.99
C GLY A 8 -4.89 2.78 -24.50
N ALA A 9 -6.20 2.93 -24.70
CA ALA A 9 -6.98 4.05 -24.20
C ALA A 9 -7.15 4.00 -22.67
N GLU A 10 -7.52 2.85 -22.11
CA GLU A 10 -7.62 2.67 -20.65
C GLU A 10 -6.25 2.83 -19.97
N LEU A 11 -5.17 2.41 -20.64
CA LEU A 11 -3.81 2.60 -20.14
C LEU A 11 -3.39 4.09 -20.13
N ALA A 12 -3.76 4.83 -21.19
CA ALA A 12 -3.50 6.26 -21.29
C ALA A 12 -4.35 7.08 -20.29
N GLU A 13 -5.60 6.68 -20.07
CA GLU A 13 -6.47 7.27 -19.06
C GLU A 13 -5.95 7.04 -17.64
N ALA A 14 -5.51 5.81 -17.33
CA ALA A 14 -4.85 5.51 -16.06
C ALA A 14 -3.54 6.30 -15.87
N HIS A 15 -2.75 6.47 -16.94
CA HIS A 15 -1.54 7.28 -16.92
C HIS A 15 -1.85 8.77 -16.69
N SER A 16 -2.87 9.31 -17.36
CA SER A 16 -3.33 10.69 -17.15
C SER A 16 -3.83 10.90 -15.72
N ALA A 17 -4.66 9.99 -15.21
CA ALA A 17 -5.17 10.04 -13.83
C ALA A 17 -4.05 9.95 -12.80
N ALA A 18 -3.04 9.10 -13.03
CA ALA A 18 -1.85 9.04 -12.17
C ALA A 18 -1.04 10.34 -12.20
N THR A 19 -0.95 11.00 -13.36
CA THR A 19 -0.24 12.28 -13.51
C THR A 19 -0.98 13.42 -12.79
N ASP A 20 -2.32 13.43 -12.85
CA ASP A 20 -3.15 14.41 -12.13
C ASP A 20 -3.10 14.24 -10.61
N ILE A 21 -3.07 13.00 -10.11
CA ILE A 21 -2.95 12.68 -8.67
C ILE A 21 -1.57 13.06 -8.12
N LEU A 22 -0.51 12.89 -8.93
CA LEU A 22 0.87 13.15 -8.51
C LEU A 22 1.32 14.60 -8.75
N GLY A 23 0.48 15.43 -9.38
CA GLY A 23 0.84 16.76 -9.84
C GLY A 23 1.98 16.74 -10.86
N PRO A 24 2.48 17.90 -11.31
CA PRO A 24 3.71 17.96 -12.09
C PRO A 24 4.87 17.56 -11.18
N LEU A 25 5.13 16.25 -11.06
CA LEU A 25 6.44 15.74 -10.67
C LEU A 25 7.44 16.48 -11.57
N SER A 26 8.39 17.18 -10.96
CA SER A 26 9.31 18.13 -11.60
C SER A 26 9.68 17.74 -13.03
N ALA A 27 9.70 18.70 -13.96
CA ALA A 27 9.95 18.53 -15.40
C ALA A 27 11.26 17.82 -15.80
N GLU A 28 12.07 17.37 -14.83
CA GLU A 28 13.23 16.52 -15.02
C GLU A 28 12.80 15.05 -14.89
N PRO A 29 13.05 14.18 -15.89
CA PRO A 29 12.83 12.75 -15.73
C PRO A 29 13.67 12.25 -14.55
N LEU A 30 13.10 11.34 -13.74
CA LEU A 30 13.83 10.69 -12.62
C LEU A 30 15.24 10.30 -13.08
N SER A 31 16.26 10.54 -12.25
CA SER A 31 17.59 9.99 -12.51
C SER A 31 17.54 8.45 -12.53
N GLU A 32 18.59 7.82 -13.08
CA GLU A 32 18.66 6.36 -13.10
C GLU A 32 18.61 5.76 -11.68
N ALA A 33 19.30 6.39 -10.73
CA ALA A 33 19.29 5.99 -9.33
C ALA A 33 17.88 6.12 -8.71
N GLU A 34 17.15 7.20 -9.01
CA GLU A 34 15.78 7.37 -8.51
C GLU A 34 14.81 6.36 -9.13
N ARG A 35 14.99 6.02 -10.42
CA ARG A 35 14.23 4.95 -11.08
C ARG A 35 14.50 3.60 -10.43
N GLU A 36 15.75 3.26 -10.18
CA GLU A 36 16.12 2.01 -9.51
C GLU A 36 15.52 1.96 -8.10
N GLN A 37 15.63 3.05 -7.34
CA GLN A 37 15.06 3.13 -6.00
C GLN A 37 13.53 2.99 -6.02
N PHE A 38 12.86 3.60 -6.99
CA PHE A 38 11.42 3.46 -7.20
C PHE A 38 11.04 2.01 -7.51
N ILE A 39 11.78 1.34 -8.40
CA ILE A 39 11.56 -0.08 -8.74
C ILE A 39 11.74 -0.96 -7.50
N ILE A 40 12.76 -0.71 -6.68
CA ILE A 40 13.00 -1.44 -5.42
C ILE A 40 11.82 -1.24 -4.46
N ALA A 41 11.37 0.01 -4.28
CA ALA A 41 10.23 0.32 -3.43
C ALA A 41 8.95 -0.38 -3.92
N LEU A 42 8.68 -0.32 -5.22
CA LEU A 42 7.52 -0.96 -5.84
C LEU A 42 7.56 -2.48 -5.65
N LYS A 43 8.71 -3.13 -5.87
CA LYS A 43 8.90 -4.57 -5.60
C LYS A 43 8.61 -4.91 -4.15
N ALA A 44 9.06 -4.10 -3.20
CA ALA A 44 8.83 -4.32 -1.78
C ALA A 44 7.33 -4.21 -1.42
N VAL A 45 6.63 -3.22 -1.98
CA VAL A 45 5.18 -3.04 -1.81
C VAL A 45 4.41 -4.23 -2.39
N LEU A 46 4.74 -4.66 -3.61
CA LEU A 46 4.10 -5.80 -4.25
C LEU A 46 4.35 -7.11 -3.50
N ASN A 47 5.56 -7.31 -2.97
CA ASN A 47 5.88 -8.49 -2.15
C ASN A 47 5.12 -8.48 -0.80
N PHE A 48 4.91 -7.30 -0.21
CA PHE A 48 4.09 -7.16 0.99
C PHE A 48 2.62 -7.47 0.72
N ALA A 49 2.06 -6.88 -0.35
CA ALA A 49 0.65 -7.04 -0.69
C ALA A 49 0.32 -8.45 -1.18
N GLY A 50 1.20 -9.01 -2.02
CA GLY A 50 1.00 -10.26 -2.73
C GLY A 50 0.88 -11.49 -1.82
N PRO A 51 0.13 -12.52 -2.26
CA PRO A 51 0.11 -13.78 -1.55
C PRO A 51 1.47 -14.49 -1.69
N LYS A 52 1.91 -15.21 -0.64
CA LYS A 52 3.15 -16.02 -0.71
C LYS A 52 3.06 -17.15 -1.75
N ARG A 53 1.84 -17.56 -2.10
CA ARG A 53 1.52 -18.52 -3.16
C ARG A 53 0.24 -18.07 -3.85
N PHE A 54 0.28 -17.92 -5.17
CA PHE A 54 -0.89 -17.54 -5.95
C PHE A 54 -1.69 -18.79 -6.34
N SER A 55 -2.94 -18.89 -5.88
CA SER A 55 -3.88 -19.96 -6.25
C SER A 55 -5.15 -19.45 -6.95
N GLY A 56 -5.17 -18.16 -7.36
CA GLY A 56 -6.21 -17.61 -8.23
C GLY A 56 -7.60 -17.33 -7.61
N GLY A 57 -7.76 -17.40 -6.28
CA GLY A 57 -9.06 -17.22 -5.62
C GLY A 57 -9.44 -15.76 -5.31
N GLN A 58 -10.75 -15.47 -5.21
CA GLN A 58 -11.30 -14.18 -4.77
C GLN A 58 -10.78 -13.73 -3.39
N ASP A 59 -10.48 -14.68 -2.51
CA ASP A 59 -9.91 -14.41 -1.19
C ASP A 59 -8.50 -13.80 -1.28
N HIS A 60 -7.73 -14.11 -2.32
CA HIS A 60 -6.42 -13.52 -2.54
C HIS A 60 -6.51 -12.05 -2.90
N PHE A 61 -7.42 -11.68 -3.80
CA PHE A 61 -7.65 -10.27 -4.15
C PHE A 61 -8.13 -9.48 -2.94
N ARG A 62 -9.05 -10.04 -2.14
CA ARG A 62 -9.50 -9.41 -0.89
C ARG A 62 -8.36 -9.24 0.11
N ALA A 63 -7.48 -10.24 0.25
CA ALA A 63 -6.32 -10.17 1.13
C ALA A 63 -5.30 -9.12 0.65
N MET A 64 -5.01 -9.07 -0.65
CA MET A 64 -4.15 -8.06 -1.26
C MET A 64 -4.69 -6.65 -1.03
N GLY A 65 -5.98 -6.43 -1.32
CA GLY A 65 -6.64 -5.13 -1.11
C GLY A 65 -6.58 -4.68 0.35
N ARG A 66 -6.84 -5.58 1.31
CA ARG A 66 -6.73 -5.27 2.74
C ARG A 66 -5.31 -4.87 3.16
N ARG A 67 -4.29 -5.53 2.61
CA ARG A 67 -2.89 -5.20 2.90
C ARG A 67 -2.51 -3.84 2.31
N LEU A 68 -2.89 -3.57 1.06
CA LEU A 68 -2.62 -2.29 0.41
C LEU A 68 -3.32 -1.13 1.13
N LEU A 69 -4.59 -1.29 1.51
CA LEU A 69 -5.31 -0.28 2.31
C LEU A 69 -4.64 -0.05 3.66
N ALA A 70 -4.24 -1.12 4.36
CA ALA A 70 -3.53 -0.98 5.62
C ALA A 70 -2.15 -0.32 5.47
N LEU A 71 -1.44 -0.58 4.37
CA LEU A 71 -0.18 0.08 4.05
C LEU A 71 -0.38 1.56 3.78
N ALA A 72 -1.30 1.93 2.88
CA ALA A 72 -1.62 3.32 2.56
C ALA A 72 -1.96 4.11 3.82
N TRP A 73 -2.89 3.58 4.64
CA TRP A 73 -3.25 4.19 5.92
C TRP A 73 -2.09 4.29 6.91
N THR A 74 -1.13 3.34 6.86
CA THR A 74 0.05 3.36 7.72
C THR A 74 1.07 4.40 7.29
N VAL A 75 1.25 4.60 5.99
CA VAL A 75 2.11 5.64 5.40
C VAL A 75 1.53 7.01 5.73
N ASP A 76 0.31 7.25 5.28
CA ASP A 76 -0.42 8.49 5.52
C ASP A 76 -1.93 8.25 5.34
N PRO A 77 -2.74 8.39 6.40
CA PRO A 77 -4.19 8.29 6.30
C PRO A 77 -4.83 9.25 5.30
N SER A 78 -4.21 10.39 4.99
CA SER A 78 -4.77 11.35 4.02
C SER A 78 -4.70 10.87 2.56
N LEU A 79 -4.01 9.76 2.28
CA LEU A 79 -4.05 9.09 0.97
C LEU A 79 -5.42 8.46 0.69
N ILE A 80 -6.28 8.35 1.70
CA ILE A 80 -7.65 7.87 1.58
C ILE A 80 -8.56 9.09 1.81
N GLU A 81 -9.51 9.28 0.91
CA GLU A 81 -10.50 10.38 0.98
C GLU A 81 -11.14 10.44 2.37
N GLU A 82 -11.31 11.66 2.90
CA GLU A 82 -11.81 11.94 4.27
C GLU A 82 -10.90 11.49 5.44
N SER A 83 -9.71 10.95 5.15
CA SER A 83 -8.74 10.49 6.18
C SER A 83 -9.37 9.55 7.24
N PRO A 84 -10.08 8.49 6.84
CA PRO A 84 -10.86 7.66 7.74
C PRO A 84 -9.98 6.93 8.75
N SER A 85 -10.54 6.67 9.93
CA SER A 85 -9.95 5.74 10.87
C SER A 85 -9.91 4.32 10.30
N LEU A 86 -8.99 3.50 10.80
CA LEU A 86 -8.89 2.08 10.42
C LEU A 86 -10.21 1.30 10.68
N ALA A 87 -11.01 1.74 11.64
CA ALA A 87 -12.32 1.16 11.94
C ALA A 87 -13.37 1.49 10.86
N GLN A 88 -13.38 2.72 10.35
CA GLN A 88 -14.26 3.14 9.25
C GLN A 88 -13.91 2.37 7.97
N ILE A 89 -12.61 2.23 7.66
CA ILE A 89 -12.15 1.44 6.51
C ILE A 89 -12.62 -0.02 6.65
N ALA A 90 -12.40 -0.64 7.82
CA ALA A 90 -12.79 -2.03 8.05
C ALA A 90 -14.29 -2.25 7.85
N LYS A 91 -15.12 -1.33 8.37
CA LYS A 91 -16.58 -1.34 8.20
C LYS A 91 -16.96 -1.24 6.72
N ALA A 92 -16.36 -0.30 5.99
CA ALA A 92 -16.67 -0.07 4.57
C ALA A 92 -16.35 -1.29 3.68
N ILE A 93 -15.24 -1.99 3.96
CA ILE A 93 -14.82 -3.16 3.16
C ILE A 93 -15.31 -4.51 3.72
N GLY A 94 -16.19 -4.48 4.71
CA GLY A 94 -16.80 -5.69 5.30
C GLY A 94 -15.80 -6.62 5.99
N CYS A 95 -14.85 -6.08 6.75
CA CYS A 95 -13.95 -6.88 7.60
C CYS A 95 -13.83 -6.33 9.03
N THR A 96 -13.15 -7.07 9.90
CA THR A 96 -12.93 -6.62 11.27
C THR A 96 -11.78 -5.62 11.35
N ARG A 97 -11.86 -4.68 12.29
CA ARG A 97 -10.75 -3.76 12.59
C ARG A 97 -9.46 -4.52 12.94
N ALA A 98 -9.57 -5.65 13.64
CA ALA A 98 -8.44 -6.49 14.01
C ALA A 98 -7.65 -6.96 12.79
N THR A 99 -8.34 -7.38 11.72
CA THR A 99 -7.71 -7.80 10.46
C THR A 99 -6.83 -6.69 9.87
N LEU A 100 -7.34 -5.46 9.74
CA LEU A 100 -6.55 -4.35 9.23
C LEU A 100 -5.44 -3.92 10.20
N SER A 101 -5.67 -4.00 11.51
CA SER A 101 -4.67 -3.66 12.52
C SER A 101 -3.44 -4.57 12.44
N VAL A 102 -3.63 -5.87 12.15
CA VAL A 102 -2.53 -6.81 11.93
C VAL A 102 -1.70 -6.40 10.72
N HIS A 103 -2.34 -6.07 9.61
CA HIS A 103 -1.63 -5.65 8.40
C HIS A 103 -0.91 -4.32 8.56
N SER A 104 -1.51 -3.34 9.26
CA SER A 104 -0.84 -2.07 9.58
C SER A 104 0.40 -2.30 10.45
N ALA A 105 0.30 -3.14 11.49
CA ALA A 105 1.46 -3.49 12.31
C ALA A 105 2.56 -4.21 11.52
N GLN A 106 2.19 -5.10 10.59
CA GLN A 106 3.14 -5.76 9.67
C GLN A 106 3.82 -4.73 8.75
N ALA A 107 3.06 -3.82 8.14
CA ALA A 107 3.60 -2.75 7.29
C ALA A 107 4.61 -1.88 8.05
N ARG A 108 4.28 -1.46 9.29
CA ARG A 108 5.21 -0.70 10.14
C ARG A 108 6.53 -1.41 10.38
N ARG A 109 6.49 -2.72 10.68
CA ARG A 109 7.69 -3.53 10.92
C ARG A 109 8.52 -3.72 9.66
N GLN A 110 7.86 -4.01 8.54
CA GLN A 110 8.53 -4.31 7.28
C GLN A 110 9.17 -3.07 6.64
N PHE A 111 8.50 -1.93 6.72
CA PHE A 111 8.94 -0.69 6.06
C PHE A 111 9.53 0.35 7.03
N GLY A 112 9.59 0.06 8.33
CA GLY A 112 10.11 0.99 9.33
C GLY A 112 9.27 2.25 9.54
N ILE A 113 7.99 2.23 9.14
CA ILE A 113 7.12 3.42 9.14
C ILE A 113 6.60 3.73 10.55
N ARG A 114 6.72 4.99 10.97
CA ARG A 114 6.08 5.54 12.17
C ARG A 114 4.90 6.42 11.77
N ASN A 115 3.68 5.92 11.89
CA ASN A 115 2.50 6.77 11.71
C ASN A 115 2.41 7.76 12.89
N ARG A 116 2.48 9.07 12.60
CA ARG A 116 2.41 10.17 13.57
C ARG A 116 1.18 10.11 14.48
N LEU A 117 0.05 9.58 14.00
CA LEU A 117 -1.21 9.45 14.75
C LEU A 117 -1.25 8.20 15.67
N SER A 118 -0.26 7.32 15.59
CA SER A 118 -0.18 6.07 16.39
C SER A 118 0.76 6.18 17.60
N CYS A 119 1.18 7.40 17.95
CA CYS A 119 2.14 7.70 19.03
C CYS A 119 1.64 7.44 20.46
N HIS A 120 0.46 6.83 20.64
CA HIS A 120 -0.16 6.57 21.94
C HIS A 120 -0.12 5.07 22.36
N GLY A 121 0.68 4.22 21.70
CA GLY A 121 0.69 2.77 21.91
C GLY A 121 2.02 2.18 22.39
N TRP A 122 2.04 1.79 23.67
CA TRP A 122 3.14 1.32 24.54
C TRP A 122 3.91 0.03 24.13
N ASN A 123 3.83 -0.45 22.90
CA ASN A 123 4.35 -1.79 22.52
C ASN A 123 5.38 -1.73 21.38
N TYR A 124 6.53 -1.11 21.63
CA TYR A 124 7.71 -1.28 20.79
C TYR A 124 8.79 -2.07 21.55
N ARG A 125 8.93 -3.35 21.20
CA ARG A 125 10.19 -4.07 21.41
C ARG A 125 11.05 -3.77 20.18
N GLU A 126 12.14 -3.05 20.39
CA GLU A 126 13.23 -2.93 19.43
C GLU A 126 13.68 -4.34 19.04
N ALA A 127 13.78 -4.59 17.74
CA ALA A 127 14.46 -5.77 17.25
C ALA A 127 15.93 -5.62 17.64
N LYS A 128 16.41 -6.49 18.54
CA LYS A 128 17.83 -6.52 18.92
C LYS A 128 18.66 -6.75 17.66
N THR A 129 19.53 -5.80 17.38
CA THR A 129 20.64 -5.98 16.45
C THR A 129 21.73 -6.70 17.23
N ASP A 130 21.85 -8.01 17.04
CA ASP A 130 23.04 -8.74 17.49
C ASP A 130 24.21 -8.25 16.63
N SER A 131 25.20 -7.67 17.31
CA SER A 131 26.48 -7.21 16.76
C SER A 131 27.54 -8.29 16.94
#